data_AF-A0A2D7GY57-F1
#
_entry.id   AF-A0A2D7GY57-F1
#
_cell.length_a   1.000
_cell.length_b   1.000
_cell.length_c   1.000
_cell.angle_alpha   90.00
_cell.angle_beta   90.00
_cell.angle_gamma   90.00
#
_symmetry.space_group_name_H-M   'P 1'
#
loop_
_entity.id
_entity.type
_entity.pdbx_description
1 polymer ?
#
loop_
_entity_poly.entity_id
_entity_poly.type
_entity_poly.pdbx_seq_one_letter_code
_entity_poly.pdbx_strand_id
1 'polypeptide(L)'
;MRQIKSKDRVRDLAEVYTNEREVKAMLDLIPLKKEDDIIHYRYLEPSSGNGNFLIEILRRKLDQVNEKYARKSLREYEFYIARALSTIYGIDICADNVVESRVRLFTEIKSTFDMHKGSFVYSTGFFGLIDYILNTNIVVGDSINKADDVIFTEYKVSGRNFLQKRFRLSDLANKAPEPIEIIESKHFLLIGIEHEKSTGIHHEGKQRHFDFV
;
A
#
# COMPACT_ATOMS: atom_id res chain seq x y z
N MET A 1 22.03 10.65 1.01
CA MET A 1 20.79 10.84 0.21
C MET A 1 20.50 12.32 0.08
N ARG A 2 19.97 12.77 -1.07
CA ARG A 2 19.58 14.16 -1.30
C ARG A 2 18.21 14.40 -0.65
N GLN A 3 18.09 15.39 0.24
CA GLN A 3 16.87 15.66 1.01
C GLN A 3 15.78 16.45 0.24
N ILE A 4 16.13 17.03 -0.91
CA ILE A 4 15.20 17.80 -1.74
C ILE A 4 15.42 17.48 -3.22
N LYS A 5 14.35 17.34 -4.00
CA LYS A 5 14.44 17.11 -5.45
C LYS A 5 14.86 18.39 -6.19
N SER A 6 14.25 19.53 -5.87
CA SER A 6 14.61 20.86 -6.38
C SER A 6 14.21 21.97 -5.40
N LYS A 7 14.78 23.18 -5.57
CA LYS A 7 14.38 24.34 -4.77
C LYS A 7 12.96 24.80 -5.09
N ASP A 8 12.52 24.68 -6.35
CA ASP A 8 11.17 25.05 -6.76
C ASP A 8 10.13 24.16 -6.07
N ARG A 9 10.35 22.84 -5.99
CA ARG A 9 9.45 21.92 -5.27
C ARG A 9 9.41 22.18 -3.76
N VAL A 10 10.52 22.62 -3.16
CA VAL A 10 10.51 23.07 -1.75
C VAL A 10 9.65 24.32 -1.60
N ARG A 11 9.79 25.30 -2.48
CA ARG A 11 9.04 26.56 -2.43
C ARG A 11 7.55 26.35 -2.70
N ASP A 12 7.22 25.54 -3.70
CA ASP A 12 5.88 25.46 -4.28
C ASP A 12 5.04 24.33 -3.65
N LEU A 13 5.68 23.28 -3.11
CA LEU A 13 5.01 22.10 -2.52
C LEU A 13 5.45 21.80 -1.08
N ALA A 14 6.40 22.56 -0.52
CA ALA A 14 7.05 22.22 0.76
C ALA A 14 7.69 20.81 0.76
N GLU A 15 8.13 20.32 -0.40
CA GLU A 15 8.65 18.95 -0.53
C GLU A 15 10.04 18.80 0.12
N VAL A 16 10.11 17.95 1.14
CA VAL A 16 11.34 17.51 1.78
C VAL A 16 11.28 16.00 2.03
N TYR A 17 12.41 15.32 1.88
CA TYR A 17 12.50 13.88 2.14
C TYR A 17 13.07 13.63 3.52
N THR A 18 12.22 13.10 4.41
CA THR A 18 12.62 12.62 5.73
C THR A 18 13.70 11.56 5.57
N ASN A 19 14.80 11.74 6.30
CA ASN A 19 15.95 10.83 6.22
C ASN A 19 15.57 9.46 6.80
N GLU A 20 16.10 8.39 6.22
CA GLU A 20 15.84 7.01 6.64
C GLU A 20 16.06 6.78 8.13
N ARG A 21 17.11 7.39 8.70
CA ARG A 21 17.38 7.33 10.14
C ARG A 21 16.20 7.85 10.97
N GLU A 22 15.64 8.99 10.59
CA GLU A 22 14.54 9.63 11.32
C GLU A 22 13.23 8.87 11.13
N VAL A 23 12.98 8.36 9.91
CA VAL A 23 11.83 7.48 9.63
C VAL A 23 11.85 6.27 10.55
N LYS A 24 12.99 5.56 10.63
CA LYS A 24 13.14 4.39 11.49
C LYS A 24 12.93 4.75 12.96
N ALA A 25 13.60 5.80 13.44
CA ALA A 25 13.49 6.26 14.81
C ALA A 25 12.04 6.61 15.20
N MET A 26 11.28 7.25 14.30
CA MET A 26 9.87 7.58 14.55
C MET A 26 8.99 6.34 14.58
N LEU A 27 9.18 5.38 13.66
CA LEU A 27 8.40 4.15 13.62
C LEU A 27 8.70 3.23 14.82
N ASP A 28 9.90 3.29 15.39
CA ASP A 28 10.29 2.55 16.60
C ASP A 28 9.56 3.03 17.86
N LEU A 29 8.96 4.23 17.83
CA LEU A 29 8.16 4.75 18.94
C LEU A 29 6.73 4.19 18.98
N ILE A 30 6.28 3.51 17.92
CA ILE A 30 4.91 3.01 17.81
C ILE A 30 4.79 1.69 18.58
N PRO A 31 4.03 1.64 19.70
CA PRO A 31 3.97 0.45 20.51
C PRO A 31 3.15 -0.65 19.81
N LEU A 32 3.73 -1.84 19.72
CA LEU A 32 3.02 -3.06 19.34
C LEU A 32 2.66 -3.84 20.60
N LYS A 33 1.43 -4.37 20.67
CA LYS A 33 1.03 -5.27 21.78
C LYS A 33 1.68 -6.63 21.62
N LYS A 34 1.74 -7.13 20.38
CA LYS A 34 2.49 -8.30 19.94
C LYS A 34 3.14 -7.99 18.60
N GLU A 35 4.31 -8.57 18.36
CA GLU A 35 5.04 -8.42 17.09
C GLU A 35 4.15 -8.73 15.87
N ASP A 36 3.37 -9.80 15.97
CA ASP A 36 2.41 -10.26 14.96
C ASP A 36 1.33 -9.26 14.57
N ASP A 37 0.98 -8.36 15.49
CA ASP A 37 -0.09 -7.41 15.25
C ASP A 37 0.29 -6.42 14.13
N ILE A 38 1.59 -6.27 13.83
CA ILE A 38 2.09 -5.38 12.79
C ILE A 38 1.43 -5.64 11.43
N ILE A 39 1.10 -6.89 11.10
CA ILE A 39 0.44 -7.27 9.83
C ILE A 39 -0.97 -6.65 9.74
N HIS A 40 -1.61 -6.38 10.87
CA HIS A 40 -3.01 -5.95 10.96
C HIS A 40 -3.19 -4.48 11.33
N TYR A 41 -2.15 -3.85 11.90
CA TYR A 41 -2.17 -2.42 12.24
C TYR A 41 -2.29 -1.55 11.00
N ARG A 42 -3.13 -0.52 11.06
CA ARG A 42 -3.34 0.42 9.97
C ARG A 42 -2.50 1.67 10.16
N TYR A 43 -1.89 2.12 9.08
CA TYR A 43 -1.06 3.32 9.05
C TYR A 43 -1.61 4.27 8.00
N LEU A 44 -1.74 5.55 8.35
CA LEU A 44 -2.10 6.61 7.43
C LEU A 44 -1.02 7.68 7.48
N GLU A 45 -0.41 7.96 6.34
CA GLU A 45 0.51 9.07 6.13
C GLU A 45 -0.16 10.14 5.24
N PRO A 46 -0.65 11.26 5.78
CA PRO A 46 -1.45 12.25 5.04
C PRO A 46 -0.63 13.22 4.17
N SER A 47 0.70 13.09 4.18
CA SER A 47 1.67 13.87 3.40
C SER A 47 2.88 13.00 3.02
N SER A 48 2.59 11.91 2.32
CA SER A 48 3.50 10.78 2.15
C SER A 48 4.71 11.05 1.25
N GLY A 49 4.72 12.14 0.48
CA GLY A 49 5.75 12.42 -0.50
C GLY A 49 5.94 11.22 -1.43
N ASN A 50 7.19 10.90 -1.73
CA ASN A 50 7.53 9.70 -2.50
C ASN A 50 7.53 8.40 -1.67
N GLY A 51 6.97 8.40 -0.46
CA GLY A 51 6.69 7.19 0.31
C GLY A 51 7.78 6.71 1.27
N ASN A 52 8.65 7.59 1.80
CA ASN A 52 9.72 7.15 2.73
C ASN A 52 9.21 6.47 4.01
N PHE A 53 8.10 6.95 4.60
CA PHE A 53 7.46 6.23 5.71
C PHE A 53 6.77 4.95 5.23
N LEU A 54 6.05 5.03 4.11
CA LEU A 54 5.26 3.91 3.59
C LEU A 54 6.13 2.69 3.26
N ILE A 55 7.30 2.91 2.65
CA ILE A 55 8.23 1.83 2.30
C ILE A 55 8.81 1.14 3.52
N GLU A 56 9.15 1.90 4.58
CA GLU A 56 9.67 1.35 5.81
C GLU A 56 8.59 0.60 6.60
N ILE A 57 7.35 1.11 6.62
CA ILE A 57 6.19 0.41 7.18
C ILE A 57 5.95 -0.91 6.43
N LEU A 58 6.01 -0.88 5.09
CA LEU A 58 5.85 -2.06 4.26
C LEU A 58 6.93 -3.10 4.56
N ARG A 59 8.20 -2.70 4.65
CA ARG A 59 9.32 -3.60 4.99
C ARG A 59 9.10 -4.32 6.30
N ARG A 60 8.80 -3.60 7.38
CA ARG A 60 8.55 -4.20 8.69
C ARG A 60 7.37 -5.20 8.66
N LYS A 61 6.32 -4.89 7.91
CA LYS A 61 5.19 -5.81 7.71
C LYS A 61 5.60 -7.03 6.89
N LEU A 62 6.36 -6.84 5.82
CA LEU A 62 6.87 -7.93 4.98
C LEU A 62 7.81 -8.84 5.76
N ASP A 63 8.67 -8.31 6.62
CA ASP A 63 9.54 -9.10 7.51
C ASP A 63 8.70 -10.07 8.36
N GLN A 64 7.63 -9.58 9.01
CA GLN A 64 6.73 -10.44 9.77
C GLN A 64 5.99 -11.46 8.90
N VAL A 65 5.58 -11.06 7.69
CA VAL A 65 4.94 -11.96 6.73
C VAL A 65 5.92 -13.05 6.28
N ASN A 66 7.18 -12.70 6.04
CA ASN A 66 8.23 -13.61 5.60
C ASN A 66 8.54 -14.64 6.67
N GLU A 67 8.76 -14.20 7.91
CA GLU A 67 9.04 -15.07 9.05
C GLU A 67 7.97 -16.17 9.19
N LYS A 68 6.70 -15.78 9.07
CA LYS A 68 5.57 -16.66 9.33
C LYS A 68 5.09 -17.49 8.15
N TYR A 69 5.10 -16.90 6.96
CA TYR A 69 4.36 -17.42 5.82
C TYR A 69 5.23 -17.76 4.61
N ALA A 70 6.51 -17.35 4.56
CA ALA A 70 7.37 -17.68 3.42
C ALA A 70 7.57 -19.20 3.23
N ARG A 71 7.52 -19.98 4.32
CA ARG A 71 7.60 -21.45 4.28
C ARG A 71 6.24 -22.13 4.06
N LYS A 72 5.16 -21.38 4.00
CA LYS A 72 3.80 -21.88 3.76
C LYS A 72 3.50 -21.99 2.26
N SER A 73 2.27 -22.38 1.94
CA SER A 73 1.81 -22.47 0.55
C SER A 73 1.93 -21.11 -0.16
N LEU A 74 2.16 -21.15 -1.48
CA LEU A 74 2.25 -19.94 -2.32
C LEU A 74 1.05 -19.01 -2.09
N ARG A 75 -0.16 -19.55 -2.18
CA ARG A 75 -1.40 -18.78 -2.00
C ARG A 75 -1.54 -18.18 -0.61
N GLU A 76 -1.00 -18.81 0.43
CA GLU A 76 -1.01 -18.28 1.79
C GLU A 76 -0.04 -17.11 1.94
N TYR A 77 1.16 -17.25 1.39
CA TYR A 77 2.14 -16.17 1.38
C TYR A 77 1.62 -14.93 0.63
N GLU A 78 1.08 -15.11 -0.59
CA GLU A 78 0.48 -14.03 -1.39
C GLU A 78 -0.66 -13.33 -0.65
N PHE A 79 -1.53 -14.09 0.02
CA PHE A 79 -2.62 -13.53 0.80
C PHE A 79 -2.13 -12.66 1.96
N TYR A 80 -1.11 -13.09 2.70
CA TYR A 80 -0.61 -12.31 3.84
C TYR A 80 0.20 -11.09 3.39
N ILE A 81 0.85 -11.12 2.23
CA ILE A 81 1.43 -9.92 1.59
C ILE A 81 0.31 -8.93 1.26
N ALA A 82 -0.74 -9.36 0.55
CA ALA A 82 -1.86 -8.50 0.20
C ALA A 82 -2.58 -7.96 1.45
N ARG A 83 -2.71 -8.79 2.50
CA ARG A 83 -3.30 -8.39 3.78
C ARG A 83 -2.49 -7.32 4.48
N ALA A 84 -1.16 -7.46 4.50
CA ALA A 84 -0.27 -6.46 5.07
C ALA A 84 -0.38 -5.14 4.29
N LEU A 85 -0.33 -5.19 2.96
CA LEU A 85 -0.43 -4.01 2.10
C LEU A 85 -1.78 -3.30 2.25
N SER A 86 -2.88 -4.03 2.41
CA SER A 86 -4.24 -3.47 2.54
C SER A 86 -4.45 -2.63 3.82
N THR A 87 -3.41 -2.47 4.64
CA THR A 87 -3.43 -1.70 5.89
C THR A 87 -2.55 -0.46 5.84
N ILE A 88 -1.89 -0.19 4.70
CA ILE A 88 -1.03 0.97 4.49
C ILE A 88 -1.81 1.98 3.64
N TYR A 89 -1.88 3.23 4.10
CA TYR A 89 -2.58 4.33 3.42
C TYR A 89 -1.65 5.54 3.33
N GLY A 90 -1.69 6.23 2.20
CA GLY A 90 -0.89 7.42 1.93
C GLY A 90 -1.67 8.44 1.11
N ILE A 91 -1.48 9.72 1.44
CA ILE A 91 -1.97 10.85 0.64
C ILE A 91 -0.76 11.69 0.28
N ASP A 92 -0.70 12.20 -0.94
CA ASP A 92 0.17 13.33 -1.26
C ASP A 92 -0.54 14.27 -2.25
N ILE A 93 -0.27 15.56 -2.14
CA ILE A 93 -0.87 16.55 -3.04
C ILE A 93 -0.26 16.48 -4.45
N CYS A 94 0.94 15.94 -4.58
CA CYS A 94 1.65 15.83 -5.85
C CYS A 94 1.46 14.45 -6.50
N ALA A 95 0.88 14.43 -7.70
CA ALA A 95 0.66 13.21 -8.46
C ALA A 95 1.96 12.43 -8.73
N ASP A 96 3.04 13.10 -9.09
CA ASP A 96 4.34 12.46 -9.33
C ASP A 96 4.86 11.70 -8.10
N ASN A 97 4.64 12.27 -6.91
CA ASN A 97 5.04 11.65 -5.65
C ASN A 97 4.24 10.39 -5.35
N VAL A 98 2.92 10.45 -5.57
CA VAL A 98 2.04 9.29 -5.43
C VAL A 98 2.44 8.16 -6.39
N VAL A 99 2.70 8.49 -7.66
CA VAL A 99 3.17 7.50 -8.64
C VAL A 99 4.51 6.91 -8.22
N GLU A 100 5.49 7.75 -7.84
CA GLU A 100 6.81 7.29 -7.37
C GLU A 100 6.68 6.38 -6.14
N SER A 101 5.78 6.71 -5.21
CA SER A 101 5.47 5.91 -4.02
C SER A 101 4.88 4.54 -4.37
N ARG A 102 3.89 4.49 -5.26
CA ARG A 102 3.27 3.23 -5.75
C ARG A 102 4.32 2.32 -6.40
N VAL A 103 5.15 2.88 -7.28
CA VAL A 103 6.25 2.15 -7.95
C VAL A 103 7.20 1.54 -6.92
N ARG A 104 7.63 2.32 -5.93
CA ARG A 104 8.56 1.87 -4.88
C ARG A 104 7.97 0.73 -4.06
N LEU A 105 6.73 0.87 -3.60
CA LEU A 105 6.05 -0.14 -2.79
C LEU A 105 5.84 -1.44 -3.57
N PHE A 106 5.36 -1.35 -4.82
CA PHE A 106 5.20 -2.51 -5.69
C PHE A 106 6.53 -3.23 -5.91
N THR A 107 7.59 -2.48 -6.23
CA THR A 107 8.93 -3.02 -6.49
C THR A 107 9.47 -3.75 -5.26
N GLU A 108 9.28 -3.20 -4.06
CA GLU A 108 9.69 -3.84 -2.80
C GLU A 108 8.97 -5.15 -2.56
N ILE A 109 7.65 -5.21 -2.80
CA ILE A 109 6.86 -6.45 -2.68
C ILE A 109 7.38 -7.50 -3.64
N LYS A 110 7.57 -7.13 -4.91
CA LYS A 110 8.07 -8.05 -5.92
C LYS A 110 9.48 -8.55 -5.57
N SER A 111 10.39 -7.66 -5.20
CA SER A 111 11.75 -8.00 -4.80
C SER A 111 11.77 -8.96 -3.62
N THR A 112 10.97 -8.67 -2.60
CA THR A 112 10.83 -9.51 -1.40
C THR A 112 10.27 -10.88 -1.75
N PHE A 113 9.21 -10.92 -2.55
CA PHE A 113 8.63 -12.19 -3.00
C PHE A 113 9.66 -13.01 -3.78
N ASP A 114 10.35 -12.41 -4.74
CA ASP A 114 11.34 -13.11 -5.58
C ASP A 114 12.51 -13.66 -4.77
N MET A 115 12.90 -12.96 -3.70
CA MET A 115 13.92 -13.43 -2.77
C MET A 115 13.47 -14.70 -2.02
N HIS A 116 12.20 -14.81 -1.62
CA HIS A 116 11.69 -15.93 -0.83
C HIS A 116 11.05 -17.07 -1.65
N LYS A 117 10.56 -16.77 -2.85
CA LYS A 117 9.76 -17.66 -3.71
C LYS A 117 10.17 -17.59 -5.18
N GLY A 118 11.38 -17.12 -5.52
CA GLY A 118 11.78 -16.84 -6.91
C GLY A 118 11.75 -18.01 -7.92
N SER A 119 11.62 -19.26 -7.46
CA SER A 119 11.39 -20.42 -8.32
C SER A 119 9.91 -20.67 -8.67
N PHE A 120 8.99 -20.01 -7.97
CA PHE A 120 7.55 -20.15 -8.17
C PHE A 120 7.04 -19.18 -9.24
N VAL A 121 5.94 -19.58 -9.88
CA VAL A 121 5.13 -18.69 -10.71
C VAL A 121 4.05 -18.09 -9.81
N TYR A 122 3.86 -16.77 -9.88
CA TYR A 122 2.81 -16.08 -9.12
C TYR A 122 1.43 -16.63 -9.48
N SER A 123 0.50 -16.60 -8.53
CA SER A 123 -0.91 -16.85 -8.82
C SER A 123 -1.45 -15.75 -9.74
N THR A 124 -2.28 -16.15 -10.70
CA THR A 124 -3.02 -15.22 -11.56
C THR A 124 -3.80 -14.21 -10.72
N GLY A 125 -3.67 -12.92 -11.03
CA GLY A 125 -4.29 -11.82 -10.30
C GLY A 125 -3.55 -11.35 -9.05
N PHE A 126 -2.42 -11.97 -8.66
CA PHE A 126 -1.70 -11.52 -7.46
C PHE A 126 -1.19 -10.08 -7.63
N PHE A 127 -0.46 -9.80 -8.72
CA PHE A 127 0.04 -8.44 -8.95
C PHE A 127 -1.04 -7.45 -9.34
N GLY A 128 -2.07 -7.87 -10.09
CA GLY A 128 -3.28 -7.08 -10.26
C GLY A 128 -3.90 -6.64 -8.93
N LEU A 129 -3.91 -7.51 -7.92
CA LEU A 129 -4.39 -7.15 -6.59
C LEU A 129 -3.46 -6.15 -5.87
N ILE A 130 -2.14 -6.34 -5.97
CA ILE A 130 -1.18 -5.41 -5.37
C ILE A 130 -1.34 -4.02 -5.97
N ASP A 131 -1.42 -3.93 -7.31
CA ASP A 131 -1.66 -2.70 -8.02
C ASP A 131 -3.01 -2.07 -7.65
N TYR A 132 -4.08 -2.87 -7.58
CA TYR A 132 -5.39 -2.41 -7.15
C TYR A 132 -5.36 -1.78 -5.75
N ILE A 133 -4.75 -2.46 -4.76
CA ILE A 133 -4.66 -1.94 -3.39
C ILE A 133 -3.84 -0.65 -3.35
N LEU A 134 -2.72 -0.57 -4.08
CA LEU A 134 -1.90 0.65 -4.15
C LEU A 134 -2.68 1.82 -4.75
N ASN A 135 -3.47 1.57 -5.79
CA ASN A 135 -4.30 2.59 -6.43
C ASN A 135 -5.42 3.11 -5.52
N THR A 136 -5.99 2.27 -4.66
CA THR A 136 -7.06 2.69 -3.75
C THR A 136 -6.58 3.27 -2.42
N ASN A 137 -5.31 3.06 -2.07
CA ASN A 137 -4.80 3.40 -0.73
C ASN A 137 -3.71 4.46 -0.74
N ILE A 138 -2.95 4.58 -1.82
CA ILE A 138 -1.94 5.63 -2.00
C ILE A 138 -2.50 6.59 -3.04
N VAL A 139 -3.06 7.71 -2.60
CA VAL A 139 -3.95 8.56 -3.42
C VAL A 139 -3.44 9.99 -3.50
N VAL A 140 -3.75 10.66 -4.62
CA VAL A 140 -3.50 12.09 -4.77
C VAL A 140 -4.59 12.86 -4.04
N GLY A 141 -4.24 13.82 -3.19
CA GLY A 141 -5.22 14.60 -2.46
C GLY A 141 -4.64 15.72 -1.62
N ASP A 142 -5.44 16.76 -1.39
CA ASP A 142 -5.16 17.77 -0.38
C ASP A 142 -5.87 17.35 0.92
N SER A 143 -5.10 16.74 1.82
CA SER A 143 -5.58 16.19 3.09
C SER A 143 -6.07 17.25 4.08
N ILE A 144 -5.77 18.53 3.84
CA ILE A 144 -6.12 19.65 4.72
C ILE A 144 -7.33 20.40 4.16
N ASN A 145 -7.26 20.88 2.92
CA ASN A 145 -8.28 21.78 2.35
C ASN A 145 -9.36 21.04 1.56
N LYS A 146 -9.12 19.79 1.15
CA LYS A 146 -10.04 19.01 0.32
C LYS A 146 -10.20 17.58 0.82
N ALA A 147 -10.29 17.40 2.14
CA ALA A 147 -10.46 16.09 2.76
C ALA A 147 -11.75 15.36 2.29
N ASP A 148 -12.78 16.09 1.86
CA ASP A 148 -14.00 15.51 1.29
C ASP A 148 -13.78 14.84 -0.08
N ASP A 149 -12.74 15.26 -0.82
CA ASP A 149 -12.40 14.73 -2.14
C ASP A 149 -11.50 13.48 -2.05
N VAL A 150 -10.90 13.22 -0.89
CA VAL A 150 -9.97 12.11 -0.67
C VAL A 150 -10.74 10.86 -0.25
N ILE A 151 -10.72 9.83 -1.09
CA ILE A 151 -11.39 8.55 -0.83
C ILE A 151 -10.38 7.46 -0.50
N PHE A 152 -10.68 6.69 0.54
CA PHE A 152 -9.93 5.49 0.92
C PHE A 152 -10.78 4.23 0.87
N THR A 153 -10.12 3.11 0.62
CA THR A 153 -10.75 1.79 0.67
C THR A 153 -10.26 0.98 1.86
N GLU A 154 -11.11 0.80 2.87
CA GLU A 154 -10.85 -0.13 3.96
C GLU A 154 -11.13 -1.56 3.49
N TYR A 155 -10.16 -2.46 3.70
CA TYR A 155 -10.29 -3.89 3.43
C TYR A 155 -10.58 -4.69 4.71
N LYS A 156 -11.79 -5.22 4.81
CA LYS A 156 -12.20 -6.20 5.84
C LYS A 156 -12.03 -7.60 5.28
N VAL A 157 -11.35 -8.46 6.04
CA VAL A 157 -10.96 -9.78 5.56
C VAL A 157 -11.71 -10.86 6.32
N SER A 158 -12.31 -11.79 5.58
CA SER A 158 -12.97 -12.99 6.11
C SER A 158 -12.54 -14.19 5.28
N GLY A 159 -11.81 -15.12 5.90
CA GLY A 159 -11.13 -16.19 5.18
C GLY A 159 -10.17 -15.62 4.14
N ARG A 160 -10.41 -15.93 2.85
CA ARG A 160 -9.63 -15.41 1.70
C ARG A 160 -10.37 -14.33 0.91
N ASN A 161 -11.47 -13.81 1.44
CA ASN A 161 -12.27 -12.79 0.80
C ASN A 161 -12.04 -11.41 1.43
N PHE A 162 -12.04 -10.39 0.57
CA PHE A 162 -11.85 -8.99 0.93
C PHE A 162 -13.17 -8.26 0.64
N LEU A 163 -13.83 -7.80 1.69
CA LEU A 163 -14.92 -6.83 1.64
C LEU A 163 -14.30 -5.43 1.64
N GLN A 164 -14.76 -4.55 0.76
CA GLN A 164 -14.20 -3.21 0.61
C GLN A 164 -15.23 -2.17 1.02
N LYS A 165 -14.79 -1.21 1.83
CA LYS A 165 -15.62 -0.10 2.31
C LYS A 165 -14.94 1.21 1.98
N ARG A 166 -15.61 2.08 1.23
CA ARG A 166 -15.06 3.39 0.85
C ARG A 166 -15.48 4.46 1.84
N PHE A 167 -14.54 5.33 2.19
CA PHE A 167 -14.75 6.44 3.12
C PHE A 167 -14.12 7.71 2.55
N ARG A 168 -14.73 8.88 2.82
CA ARG A 168 -14.01 10.15 2.67
C ARG A 168 -13.06 10.33 3.84
N LEU A 169 -11.94 11.01 3.63
CA LEU A 169 -11.01 11.35 4.72
C LEU A 169 -11.70 12.18 5.80
N SER A 170 -12.54 13.14 5.40
CA SER A 170 -13.31 13.98 6.32
C SER A 170 -14.23 13.17 7.25
N ASP A 171 -14.84 12.11 6.72
CA ASP A 171 -15.72 11.23 7.49
C ASP A 171 -14.96 10.52 8.62
N LEU A 172 -13.66 10.21 8.43
CA LEU A 172 -12.85 9.47 9.41
C LEU A 172 -12.61 10.22 10.74
N ALA A 173 -12.88 11.52 10.80
CA ALA A 173 -12.87 12.28 12.05
C ALA A 173 -14.05 11.92 12.97
N ASN A 174 -15.11 11.31 12.43
CA ASN A 174 -16.27 10.90 13.20
C ASN A 174 -15.97 9.65 14.03
N LYS A 175 -16.66 9.51 15.18
CA LYS A 175 -16.49 8.36 16.09
C LYS A 175 -16.84 7.01 15.43
N ALA A 176 -17.79 7.02 14.50
CA ALA A 176 -18.23 5.85 13.75
C ALA A 176 -18.56 6.30 12.32
N PRO A 177 -17.56 6.43 11.43
CA PRO A 177 -17.82 6.78 10.04
C PRO A 177 -18.60 5.67 9.36
N GLU A 178 -19.62 6.04 8.59
CA GLU A 178 -20.31 5.12 7.69
C GLU A 178 -19.68 5.18 6.30
N PRO A 179 -19.55 4.03 5.61
CA PRO A 179 -18.97 4.02 4.29
C PRO A 179 -19.90 4.67 3.28
N ILE A 180 -19.32 5.43 2.35
CA ILE A 180 -20.05 6.00 1.20
C ILE A 180 -20.44 4.92 0.18
N GLU A 181 -19.70 3.81 0.17
CA GLU A 181 -19.94 2.67 -0.71
C GLU A 181 -19.39 1.39 -0.06
N ILE A 182 -20.12 0.28 -0.22
CA ILE A 182 -19.66 -1.06 0.15
C ILE A 182 -19.61 -1.90 -1.12
N ILE A 183 -18.43 -2.39 -1.46
CA ILE A 183 -18.24 -3.31 -2.58
C ILE A 183 -18.26 -4.74 -2.04
N GLU A 184 -18.97 -5.61 -2.75
CA GLU A 184 -19.17 -7.01 -2.36
C GLU A 184 -17.84 -7.73 -2.04
N SER A 185 -17.92 -8.61 -1.04
CA SER A 185 -16.80 -9.45 -0.63
C SER A 185 -16.41 -10.42 -1.75
N LYS A 186 -15.16 -10.35 -2.20
CA LYS A 186 -14.63 -11.23 -3.25
C LYS A 186 -13.34 -11.89 -2.82
N HIS A 187 -13.05 -13.06 -3.41
CA HIS A 187 -11.77 -13.73 -3.22
C HIS A 187 -10.62 -12.82 -3.67
N PHE A 188 -9.56 -12.70 -2.87
CA PHE A 188 -8.50 -11.70 -3.09
C PHE A 188 -7.90 -11.73 -4.51
N LEU A 189 -7.58 -12.91 -5.05
CA LEU A 189 -7.05 -13.03 -6.42
C LEU A 189 -8.05 -12.64 -7.50
N LEU A 190 -9.36 -12.78 -7.26
CA LEU A 190 -10.38 -12.42 -8.24
C LEU A 190 -10.45 -10.90 -8.42
N ILE A 191 -10.26 -10.14 -7.33
CA ILE A 191 -10.18 -8.67 -7.38
C ILE A 191 -9.04 -8.25 -8.33
N GLY A 192 -7.87 -8.87 -8.21
CA GLY A 192 -6.75 -8.58 -9.09
C GLY A 192 -6.98 -8.97 -10.55
N ILE A 193 -7.61 -10.11 -10.80
CA ILE A 193 -7.99 -10.53 -12.16
C ILE A 193 -8.96 -9.52 -12.81
N GLU A 194 -9.94 -9.06 -12.05
CA GLU A 194 -10.91 -8.07 -12.54
C GLU A 194 -10.26 -6.72 -12.79
N HIS A 195 -9.32 -6.30 -11.93
CA HIS A 195 -8.54 -5.07 -12.10
C HIS A 195 -7.64 -5.10 -13.34
N GLU A 196 -6.93 -6.20 -13.58
CA GLU A 196 -6.12 -6.37 -14.79
C GLU A 196 -6.99 -6.31 -16.06
N LYS A 197 -8.18 -6.92 -16.02
CA LYS A 197 -9.14 -6.85 -17.13
C LYS A 197 -9.70 -5.45 -17.37
N SER A 198 -9.99 -4.70 -16.32
CA SER A 198 -10.59 -3.36 -16.45
C SER A 198 -9.59 -2.32 -16.93
N THR A 199 -8.33 -2.44 -16.51
CA THR A 199 -7.25 -1.50 -16.86
C THR A 199 -6.50 -1.91 -18.13
N GLY A 200 -6.54 -3.18 -18.52
CA GLY A 200 -5.69 -3.73 -19.57
C GLY A 200 -4.22 -3.85 -19.17
N ILE A 201 -3.87 -3.54 -17.92
CA ILE A 201 -2.52 -3.66 -17.40
C ILE A 201 -2.31 -5.09 -16.94
N HIS A 202 -1.35 -5.78 -17.56
CA HIS A 202 -0.97 -7.13 -17.20
C HIS A 202 0.42 -7.14 -16.60
N HIS A 203 0.49 -7.50 -15.32
CA HIS A 203 1.74 -7.66 -14.59
C HIS A 203 2.29 -9.08 -14.82
N GLU A 204 2.86 -9.32 -16.01
CA GLU A 204 3.42 -10.63 -16.38
C GLU A 204 4.73 -10.95 -15.62
N GLY A 205 4.91 -12.24 -15.33
CA GLY A 205 6.02 -12.76 -14.52
C GLY A 205 7.39 -12.69 -15.20
N LYS A 206 8.36 -12.20 -14.40
CA LYS A 206 9.81 -12.03 -14.64
C LYS A 206 10.18 -11.05 -15.77
N GLN A 207 10.51 -9.82 -15.33
CA GLN A 207 11.16 -8.73 -16.06
C GLN A 207 10.30 -7.95 -17.05
N ARG A 208 9.46 -7.02 -16.56
CA ARG A 208 9.15 -5.77 -17.30
C ARG A 208 9.04 -4.58 -16.35
N HIS A 209 9.27 -3.39 -16.90
CA HIS A 209 8.91 -2.12 -16.27
C HIS A 209 7.41 -2.09 -16.01
N PHE A 210 7.04 -1.56 -14.84
CA PHE A 210 5.65 -1.41 -14.42
C PHE A 210 5.12 -0.08 -14.95
N ASP A 211 4.12 -0.15 -15.83
CA ASP A 211 3.34 1.00 -16.21
C ASP A 211 2.27 1.20 -15.13
N PHE A 212 2.44 2.23 -14.29
CA PHE A 212 1.41 2.68 -13.36
C PHE A 212 0.59 3.78 -14.04
N VAL A 213 -0.74 3.73 -13.88
CA VAL A 213 -1.67 4.80 -14.26
C VAL A 213 -1.88 5.75 -13.07
#